data_AF-A0A2G1YNR8-F1
#
_entry.id   AF-A0A2G1YNR8-F1
#
_cell.length_a   1.000
_cell.length_b   1.000
_cell.length_c   1.000
_cell.angle_alpha   90.00
_cell.angle_beta   90.00
_cell.angle_gamma   90.00
#
_symmetry.space_group_name_H-M   'P 1'
#
loop_
_entity.id
_entity.type
_entity.pdbx_description
1 polymer ?
#
loop_
_entity_poly.entity_id
_entity_poly.type
_entity_poly.pdbx_seq_one_letter_code
_entity_poly.pdbx_strand_id
1 'polypeptide(L)'
;MIKLLILSLLATYLIAGNPKVYSALGDVIYDNVDNIEKLKKIAEFSQFEKKIDSYVKEVYEAKDVGYAIEAGDKTKDKKEYLQTIRELSKTNDFFHRTTVTSYKSSITNQNNELFSNTINSGLIDTKKYKAKILEYYFAHCTDMNTSGVIKKYLDEDEQLKRKEIVAKKSTLTKKQIQEAKIKRIRKKDKAKQELIQKALEEELIKKKSEIRKEQIEELTKSK
;
A
#
# COMPACT_ATOMS: atom_id res chain seq x y z
N MET A 1 28.59 -26.67 -26.38
CA MET A 1 28.82 -25.21 -26.44
C MET A 1 27.83 -24.41 -25.59
N ILE A 2 26.51 -24.61 -25.73
CA ILE A 2 25.50 -23.92 -24.89
C ILE A 2 25.72 -24.11 -23.38
N LYS A 3 26.09 -25.33 -22.95
CA LYS A 3 26.42 -25.61 -21.53
C LYS A 3 27.60 -24.78 -20.98
N LEU A 4 28.61 -24.50 -21.80
CA LEU A 4 29.76 -23.66 -21.41
C LEU A 4 29.39 -22.18 -21.36
N LEU A 5 28.51 -21.74 -22.26
CA LEU A 5 27.98 -20.38 -22.31
C LEU A 5 27.13 -20.08 -21.06
N ILE A 6 26.26 -21.01 -20.67
CA ILE A 6 25.45 -20.95 -19.44
C ILE A 6 26.35 -20.95 -18.19
N LEU A 7 27.41 -21.76 -18.17
CA LEU A 7 28.36 -21.79 -17.05
C LEU A 7 29.11 -20.45 -16.90
N SER A 8 29.49 -19.83 -18.03
CA SER A 8 30.15 -18.51 -18.02
C SER A 8 29.21 -17.38 -17.56
N LEU A 9 27.93 -17.43 -17.96
CA LEU A 9 26.90 -16.49 -17.52
C LEU A 9 26.63 -16.61 -16.02
N LEU A 10 26.52 -17.85 -15.50
CA LEU A 10 26.39 -18.08 -14.06
C LEU A 10 27.61 -17.57 -13.28
N ALA A 11 28.83 -17.76 -13.80
CA ALA A 11 30.04 -17.26 -13.17
C ALA A 11 30.05 -15.72 -13.11
N THR A 12 29.64 -15.02 -14.17
CA THR A 12 29.49 -13.56 -14.14
C THR A 12 28.41 -13.07 -13.19
N TYR A 13 27.31 -13.82 -13.04
CA TYR A 13 26.22 -13.49 -12.11
C TYR A 13 26.63 -13.67 -10.64
N LEU A 14 27.44 -14.71 -10.35
CA LEU A 14 28.03 -14.94 -9.03
C LEU A 14 29.07 -13.86 -8.66
N ILE A 15 29.83 -13.36 -9.63
CA ILE A 15 30.78 -12.25 -9.41
C ILE A 15 30.04 -10.92 -9.20
N ALA A 16 28.91 -10.70 -9.89
CA ALA A 16 28.07 -9.50 -9.74
C ALA A 16 27.21 -9.49 -8.46
N GLY A 17 27.02 -10.64 -7.82
CA GLY A 17 26.18 -10.81 -6.63
C GLY A 17 26.93 -10.75 -5.28
N ASN A 18 28.25 -10.53 -5.28
CA ASN A 18 28.96 -10.34 -4.02
C ASN A 18 28.45 -9.07 -3.34
N PRO A 19 27.98 -9.14 -2.07
CA PRO A 19 27.45 -7.97 -1.39
C PRO A 19 28.53 -6.90 -1.34
N LYS A 20 28.13 -5.69 -1.73
CA LYS A 20 28.93 -4.47 -1.70
C LYS A 20 29.15 -4.03 -0.25
N VAL A 21 29.95 -4.78 0.49
CA VAL A 21 29.96 -4.70 1.96
C VAL A 21 30.37 -3.30 2.44
N TYR A 22 31.37 -2.68 1.80
CA TYR A 22 31.85 -1.38 2.26
C TYR A 22 30.95 -0.24 1.83
N SER A 23 30.42 -0.22 0.61
CA SER A 23 29.46 0.83 0.23
C SER A 23 28.13 0.68 0.99
N ALA A 24 27.64 -0.53 1.25
CA ALA A 24 26.34 -0.74 1.90
C ALA A 24 26.36 -0.45 3.42
N LEU A 25 27.53 -0.51 4.07
CA LEU A 25 27.66 -0.26 5.51
C LEU A 25 27.17 1.14 5.93
N GLY A 26 27.21 2.10 5.01
CA GLY A 26 26.78 3.47 5.25
C GLY A 26 25.35 3.78 4.82
N ASP A 27 24.57 2.83 4.29
CA ASP A 27 23.28 3.09 3.64
C ASP A 27 22.33 3.93 4.51
N VAL A 28 22.19 3.59 5.80
CA VAL A 28 21.36 4.36 6.74
C VAL A 28 21.82 5.81 6.88
N ILE A 29 23.13 6.04 6.84
CA ILE A 29 23.72 7.39 6.92
C ILE A 29 23.47 8.11 5.60
N TYR A 30 23.72 7.44 4.46
CA TYR A 30 23.57 7.99 3.12
C TYR A 30 22.12 8.37 2.80
N ASP A 31 21.16 7.53 3.18
CA ASP A 31 19.73 7.77 2.95
C ASP A 31 19.18 8.94 3.77
N ASN A 32 19.84 9.29 4.88
CA ASN A 32 19.40 10.36 5.78
C ASN A 32 20.06 11.72 5.50
N VAL A 33 21.11 11.79 4.68
CA VAL A 33 21.87 13.04 4.43
C VAL A 33 20.94 14.19 4.05
N ASP A 34 20.12 13.99 3.02
CA ASP A 34 19.21 15.02 2.50
C ASP A 34 18.16 15.44 3.55
N ASN A 35 17.76 14.51 4.43
CA ASN A 35 16.79 14.78 5.47
C ASN A 35 17.42 15.57 6.63
N ILE A 36 18.68 15.30 6.96
CA ILE A 36 19.46 16.06 7.94
C ILE A 36 19.79 17.46 7.39
N GLU A 37 20.13 17.58 6.11
CA GLU A 37 20.39 18.88 5.48
C GLU A 37 19.15 19.80 5.54
N LYS A 38 17.96 19.25 5.31
CA LYS A 38 16.68 20.00 5.43
C LYS A 38 16.46 20.60 6.81
N LEU A 39 17.07 20.06 7.88
CA LEU A 39 16.94 20.62 9.22
C LEU A 39 17.44 22.07 9.30
N LYS A 40 18.37 22.49 8.42
CA LYS A 40 18.82 23.89 8.32
C LYS A 40 17.69 24.89 8.08
N LYS A 41 16.57 24.44 7.50
CA LYS A 41 15.39 25.27 7.22
C LYS A 41 14.51 25.47 8.45
N ILE A 42 14.80 24.79 9.56
CA ILE A 42 14.03 24.84 10.81
C ILE A 42 14.79 25.74 11.78
N ALA A 43 14.15 26.81 12.25
CA ALA A 43 14.80 27.84 13.07
C ALA A 43 15.49 27.27 14.32
N GLU A 44 14.88 26.28 14.95
CA GLU A 44 15.36 25.59 16.15
C GLU A 44 16.66 24.79 15.93
N PHE A 45 17.02 24.53 14.67
CA PHE A 45 18.25 23.83 14.29
C PHE A 45 19.36 24.76 13.78
N SER A 46 19.12 26.08 13.72
CA SER A 46 20.11 27.08 13.29
C SER A 46 21.47 26.93 14.00
N GLN A 47 21.46 26.67 15.32
CA GLN A 47 22.68 26.45 16.11
C GLN A 47 23.53 25.26 15.65
N PHE A 48 22.95 24.32 14.89
CA PHE A 48 23.63 23.12 14.39
C PHE A 48 24.04 23.24 12.93
N GLU A 49 23.82 24.37 12.26
CA GLU A 49 24.08 24.53 10.82
C GLU A 49 25.49 24.08 10.42
N LYS A 50 26.52 24.57 11.12
CA LYS A 50 27.92 24.15 10.86
C LYS A 50 28.14 22.65 11.03
N LYS A 51 27.47 22.03 12.00
CA LYS A 51 27.56 20.59 12.26
C LYS A 51 26.85 19.79 11.17
N ILE A 52 25.73 20.30 10.67
CA ILE A 52 25.01 19.71 9.53
C ILE A 52 25.88 19.78 8.29
N ASP A 53 26.48 20.94 7.98
CA ASP A 53 27.33 21.10 6.79
C ASP A 53 28.57 20.18 6.84
N SER A 54 29.23 20.07 8.00
CA SER A 54 30.34 19.14 8.20
C SER A 54 29.90 17.69 7.99
N TYR A 55 28.79 17.31 8.61
CA TYR A 55 28.24 15.97 8.49
C TYR A 55 27.92 15.62 7.03
N VAL A 56 27.19 16.47 6.30
CA VAL A 56 26.83 16.25 4.89
C VAL A 56 28.08 16.03 4.05
N LYS A 57 29.09 16.90 4.21
CA LYS A 57 30.37 16.79 3.49
C LYS A 57 31.09 15.47 3.80
N GLU A 58 31.28 15.16 5.08
CA GLU A 58 31.98 13.95 5.52
C GLU A 58 31.27 12.67 5.07
N VAL A 59 29.94 12.69 4.98
CA VAL A 59 29.17 11.54 4.50
C VAL A 59 29.43 11.26 3.02
N TYR A 60 29.46 12.30 2.18
CA TYR A 60 29.80 12.13 0.76
C TYR A 60 31.24 11.66 0.58
N GLU A 61 32.20 12.23 1.32
CA GLU A 61 33.59 11.80 1.29
C GLU A 61 33.73 10.33 1.72
N ALA A 62 33.06 9.93 2.80
CA ALA A 62 33.06 8.54 3.26
C ALA A 62 32.44 7.60 2.21
N LYS A 63 31.35 8.02 1.55
CA LYS A 63 30.71 7.23 0.48
C LYS A 63 31.69 6.94 -0.67
N ASP A 64 32.43 7.95 -1.11
CA ASP A 64 33.44 7.80 -2.17
C ASP A 64 34.59 6.87 -1.73
N VAL A 65 35.05 6.99 -0.48
CA VAL A 65 36.04 6.07 0.09
C VAL A 65 35.51 4.63 0.13
N GLY A 66 34.25 4.44 0.52
CA GLY A 66 33.61 3.13 0.54
C GLY A 66 33.60 2.47 -0.84
N TYR A 67 33.26 3.22 -1.89
CA TYR A 67 33.32 2.74 -3.28
C TYR A 67 34.75 2.45 -3.74
N ALA A 68 35.72 3.29 -3.40
CA ALA A 68 37.12 3.06 -3.77
C ALA A 68 37.68 1.78 -3.14
N ILE A 69 37.41 1.55 -1.84
CA ILE A 69 37.77 0.31 -1.14
C ILE A 69 37.17 -0.91 -1.84
N GLU A 70 35.92 -0.80 -2.26
CA GLU A 70 35.20 -1.87 -2.93
C GLU A 70 35.72 -2.15 -4.35
N ALA A 71 36.14 -1.11 -5.07
CA ALA A 71 36.82 -1.21 -6.35
C ALA A 71 38.26 -1.79 -6.24
N GLY A 72 38.75 -2.05 -5.03
CA GLY A 72 40.05 -2.67 -4.78
C GLY A 72 41.20 -1.68 -4.58
N ASP A 73 40.90 -0.39 -4.37
CA ASP A 73 41.93 0.62 -4.07
C ASP A 73 42.57 0.33 -2.70
N LYS A 74 43.86 -0.05 -2.73
CA LYS A 74 44.64 -0.37 -1.53
C LYS A 74 45.24 0.87 -0.86
N THR A 75 45.13 2.04 -1.46
CA THR A 75 45.60 3.31 -0.87
C THR A 75 44.66 3.81 0.24
N LYS A 76 43.42 3.31 0.27
CA LYS A 76 42.42 3.66 1.29
C LYS A 76 42.52 2.72 2.50
N ASP A 77 42.60 3.31 3.69
CA ASP A 77 42.58 2.54 4.93
C ASP A 77 41.14 2.12 5.28
N LYS A 78 40.91 0.81 5.28
CA LYS A 78 39.62 0.20 5.64
C LYS A 78 39.26 0.44 7.11
N LYS A 79 40.24 0.42 8.01
CA LYS A 79 40.01 0.62 9.44
C LYS A 79 39.61 2.07 9.71
N GLU A 80 40.29 3.02 9.06
CA GLU A 80 39.95 4.44 9.13
C GLU A 80 38.53 4.66 8.59
N TYR A 81 38.21 4.14 7.41
CA TYR A 81 36.85 4.20 6.85
C TYR A 81 35.78 3.68 7.82
N LEU A 82 35.98 2.49 8.40
CA LEU A 82 35.03 1.93 9.36
C LEU A 82 34.88 2.80 10.61
N GLN A 83 35.95 3.46 11.06
CA GLN A 83 35.88 4.39 12.18
C GLN A 83 35.08 5.65 11.80
N THR A 84 35.32 6.21 10.62
CA THR A 84 34.56 7.35 10.09
C THR A 84 33.07 7.03 10.03
N ILE A 85 32.69 5.88 9.46
CA ILE A 85 31.28 5.44 9.40
C ILE A 85 30.65 5.33 10.80
N ARG A 86 31.39 4.86 11.81
CA ARG A 86 30.89 4.81 13.19
C ARG A 86 30.64 6.19 13.78
N GLU A 87 31.54 7.15 13.56
CA GLU A 87 31.35 8.52 14.07
C GLU A 87 30.21 9.24 13.34
N LEU A 88 30.09 9.04 12.02
CA LEU A 88 28.97 9.53 11.23
C LEU A 88 27.64 8.92 11.69
N SER A 89 27.61 7.62 12.02
CA SER A 89 26.44 6.94 12.58
C SER A 89 25.99 7.57 13.90
N LYS A 90 26.92 7.88 14.83
CA LYS A 90 26.58 8.59 16.08
C LYS A 90 26.02 9.99 15.83
N THR A 91 26.55 10.69 14.83
CA THR A 91 26.07 12.04 14.46
C THR A 91 24.69 11.99 13.82
N ASN A 92 24.42 11.00 12.96
CA ASN A 92 23.09 10.69 12.43
C ASN A 92 22.09 10.45 13.57
N ASP A 93 22.45 9.59 14.52
CA ASP A 93 21.60 9.27 15.68
C ASP A 93 21.35 10.47 16.58
N PHE A 94 22.32 11.38 16.70
CA PHE A 94 22.13 12.66 17.35
C PHE A 94 21.03 13.47 16.67
N PHE A 95 21.09 13.67 15.35
CA PHE A 95 20.08 14.45 14.63
C PHE A 95 18.69 13.80 14.66
N HIS A 96 18.62 12.47 14.53
CA HIS A 96 17.35 11.74 14.68
C HIS A 96 16.75 11.96 16.08
N ARG A 97 17.53 11.78 17.14
CA ARG A 97 17.06 12.01 18.53
C ARG A 97 16.62 13.45 18.76
N THR A 98 17.42 14.42 18.31
CA THR A 98 17.10 15.85 18.46
C THR A 98 15.81 16.21 17.71
N THR A 99 15.59 15.64 16.52
CA THR A 99 14.35 15.84 15.73
C THR A 99 13.14 15.25 16.44
N VAL A 100 13.25 14.03 16.97
CA VAL A 100 12.17 13.40 17.76
C VAL A 100 11.85 14.20 19.02
N THR A 101 12.87 14.71 19.72
CA THR A 101 12.69 15.57 20.89
C THR A 101 11.99 16.87 20.51
N SER A 102 12.42 17.50 19.41
CA SER A 102 11.82 18.74 18.90
C SER A 102 10.34 18.55 18.55
N TYR A 103 9.99 17.44 17.88
CA TYR A 103 8.59 17.07 17.60
C TYR A 103 7.75 16.86 18.87
N LYS A 104 8.30 16.19 19.88
CA LYS A 104 7.58 16.04 21.16
C LYS A 104 7.37 17.39 21.83
N SER A 105 8.42 18.23 21.83
CA SER A 105 8.35 19.57 22.41
C SER A 105 7.38 20.48 21.67
N SER A 106 7.26 20.33 20.34
CA SER A 106 6.33 21.12 19.54
C SER A 106 4.88 20.80 19.90
N ILE A 107 4.57 19.53 20.18
CA ILE A 107 3.25 19.13 20.69
C ILE A 107 2.98 19.72 22.07
N THR A 108 3.94 19.59 23.00
CA THR A 108 3.78 20.09 24.38
C THR A 108 3.64 21.62 24.43
N ASN A 109 4.41 22.33 23.62
CA ASN A 109 4.44 23.80 23.60
C ASN A 109 3.46 24.40 22.58
N GLN A 110 2.66 23.57 21.92
CA GLN A 110 1.72 23.97 20.86
C GLN A 110 2.39 24.78 19.72
N ASN A 111 3.64 24.47 19.40
CA ASN A 111 4.38 25.10 18.30
C ASN A 111 4.04 24.40 16.97
N ASN A 112 3.06 24.94 16.25
CA ASN A 112 2.54 24.40 15.00
C ASN A 112 3.57 24.39 13.86
N GLU A 113 4.44 25.40 13.80
CA GLU A 113 5.47 25.50 12.77
C GLU A 113 6.53 24.41 12.96
N LEU A 114 7.09 24.30 14.19
CA LEU A 114 8.04 23.26 14.51
C LEU A 114 7.45 21.87 14.34
N PHE A 115 6.17 21.69 14.72
CA PHE A 115 5.46 20.43 14.49
C PHE A 115 5.42 20.08 13.00
N SER A 116 4.95 21.00 12.15
CA SER A 116 4.85 20.78 10.71
C SER A 116 6.22 20.50 10.08
N ASN A 117 7.23 21.27 10.47
CA ASN A 117 8.58 21.13 9.94
C ASN A 117 9.23 19.81 10.37
N THR A 118 9.06 19.39 11.62
CA THR A 118 9.64 18.14 12.13
C THR A 118 9.00 16.90 11.53
N ILE A 119 7.67 16.85 11.36
CA ILE A 119 7.03 15.69 10.70
C ILE A 119 7.40 15.60 9.21
N ASN A 120 7.61 16.74 8.55
CA ASN A 120 7.94 16.81 7.13
C ASN A 120 9.46 16.68 6.87
N SER A 121 10.29 16.63 7.91
CA SER A 121 11.76 16.47 7.79
C SER A 121 12.18 15.13 7.18
N GLY A 122 11.34 14.09 7.29
CA GLY A 122 11.67 12.73 6.88
C GLY A 122 12.47 11.93 7.92
N LEU A 123 12.90 12.55 9.02
CA LEU A 123 13.65 11.89 10.10
C LEU A 123 12.75 11.30 11.20
N ILE A 124 11.44 11.56 11.16
CA ILE A 124 10.48 11.00 12.10
C ILE A 124 9.75 9.84 11.46
N ASP A 125 9.57 8.76 12.23
CA ASP A 125 8.68 7.66 11.86
C ASP A 125 7.21 8.12 11.94
N THR A 126 6.76 8.77 10.86
CA THR A 126 5.40 9.29 10.74
C THR A 126 4.35 8.19 10.81
N LYS A 127 4.66 6.97 10.35
CA LYS A 127 3.73 5.83 10.42
C LYS A 127 3.47 5.44 11.87
N LYS A 128 4.53 5.34 12.68
CA LYS A 128 4.42 5.06 14.12
C LYS A 128 3.65 6.14 14.86
N TYR A 129 3.81 7.41 14.46
CA TYR A 129 3.14 8.54 15.10
C TYR A 129 1.83 8.98 14.42
N LYS A 130 1.33 8.24 13.42
CA LYS A 130 0.19 8.65 12.57
C LYS A 130 -1.02 9.14 13.37
N ALA A 131 -1.45 8.39 14.39
CA ALA A 131 -2.59 8.76 15.22
C ALA A 131 -2.37 10.10 15.95
N LYS A 132 -1.21 10.28 16.59
CA LYS A 132 -0.85 11.51 17.31
C LYS A 132 -0.71 12.70 16.37
N ILE A 133 -0.16 12.48 15.18
CA ILE A 133 0.01 13.54 14.18
C ILE A 133 -1.37 14.07 13.75
N LEU A 134 -2.31 13.16 13.46
CA LEU A 134 -3.67 13.54 13.08
C LEU A 134 -4.44 14.17 14.23
N GLU A 135 -4.33 13.62 15.45
CA GLU A 135 -4.96 14.17 16.65
C GLU A 135 -4.53 15.62 16.89
N TYR A 136 -3.22 15.88 16.86
CA TYR A 136 -2.69 17.24 17.01
C TYR A 136 -3.14 18.16 15.88
N TYR A 137 -3.10 17.68 14.63
CA TYR A 137 -3.58 18.45 13.48
C TYR A 137 -5.07 18.80 13.60
N PHE A 138 -5.95 17.86 13.94
CA PHE A 138 -7.38 18.16 14.06
C PHE A 138 -7.69 19.12 15.21
N ALA A 139 -6.93 19.04 16.30
CA ALA A 139 -7.05 19.98 17.41
C ALA A 139 -6.66 21.41 17.01
N HIS A 140 -5.77 21.60 16.02
CA HIS A 140 -5.17 22.90 15.67
C HIS A 140 -5.31 23.22 14.16
N CYS A 141 -6.32 22.65 13.50
CA CYS A 141 -6.47 22.69 12.04
C CYS A 141 -6.73 24.10 11.48
N THR A 142 -7.15 25.05 12.32
CA THR A 142 -7.33 26.46 11.98
C THR A 142 -6.01 27.17 11.70
N ASP A 143 -4.95 26.78 12.41
CA ASP A 143 -3.66 27.48 12.43
C ASP A 143 -2.54 26.65 11.77
N MET A 144 -2.94 25.63 11.00
CA MET A 144 -2.03 24.66 10.40
C MET A 144 -2.33 24.41 8.93
N ASN A 145 -1.27 24.37 8.11
CA ASN A 145 -1.39 24.04 6.70
C ASN A 145 -1.46 22.53 6.47
N THR A 146 -2.38 22.12 5.58
CA THR A 146 -2.51 20.74 5.09
C THR A 146 -1.49 20.44 4.00
N SER A 147 -0.23 20.34 4.38
CA SER A 147 0.87 20.01 3.47
C SER A 147 1.66 18.78 3.91
N GLY A 148 2.33 18.14 2.96
CA GLY A 148 3.24 17.02 3.21
C GLY A 148 2.55 15.81 3.83
N VAL A 149 3.05 15.39 5.00
CA VAL A 149 2.64 14.16 5.69
C VAL A 149 1.16 14.18 6.08
N ILE A 150 0.65 15.32 6.56
CA ILE A 150 -0.76 15.45 6.96
C ILE A 150 -1.67 15.24 5.75
N LYS A 151 -1.38 15.93 4.64
CA LYS A 151 -2.14 15.78 3.39
C LYS A 151 -2.15 14.33 2.92
N LYS A 152 -0.99 13.67 2.92
CA LYS A 152 -0.88 12.25 2.56
C LYS A 152 -1.83 11.37 3.38
N TYR A 153 -1.94 11.61 4.69
CA TYR A 153 -2.83 10.83 5.55
C TYR A 153 -4.31 11.14 5.35
N LEU A 154 -4.67 12.39 5.07
CA LEU A 154 -6.04 12.76 4.73
C LEU A 154 -6.46 12.14 3.38
N ASP A 155 -5.59 12.21 2.38
CA ASP A 155 -5.83 11.63 1.05
C ASP A 155 -5.95 10.10 1.12
N GLU A 156 -5.11 9.43 1.93
CA GLU A 156 -5.21 7.99 2.19
C GLU A 156 -6.58 7.60 2.78
N ASP A 157 -7.08 8.37 3.75
CA ASP A 157 -8.37 8.12 4.39
C ASP A 157 -9.55 8.35 3.42
N GLU A 158 -9.49 9.41 2.61
CA GLU A 158 -10.48 9.65 1.56
C GLU A 158 -10.51 8.53 0.52
N GLN A 159 -9.34 8.04 0.09
CA GLN A 159 -9.26 6.94 -0.87
C GLN A 159 -9.86 5.65 -0.31
N LEU A 160 -9.64 5.35 0.98
CA LEU A 160 -10.23 4.19 1.65
C LEU A 160 -11.76 4.31 1.67
N LYS A 161 -12.30 5.48 2.08
CA LYS A 161 -13.74 5.75 2.06
C LYS A 161 -14.34 5.60 0.66
N ARG A 162 -13.68 6.11 -0.38
CA ARG A 162 -14.13 5.94 -1.78
C ARG A 162 -14.18 4.47 -2.19
N LYS A 163 -13.15 3.68 -1.85
CA LYS A 163 -13.11 2.24 -2.14
C LYS A 163 -14.26 1.48 -1.44
N GLU A 164 -14.55 1.82 -0.19
CA GLU A 164 -15.68 1.22 0.54
C GLU A 164 -17.04 1.55 -0.08
N ILE A 165 -17.24 2.80 -0.50
CA ILE A 165 -18.48 3.23 -1.16
C ILE A 165 -18.65 2.47 -2.50
N VAL A 166 -17.59 2.38 -3.29
CA VAL A 166 -17.60 1.63 -4.56
C VAL A 166 -17.89 0.15 -4.33
N ALA A 167 -17.26 -0.46 -3.32
CA ALA A 167 -17.50 -1.85 -2.94
C ALA A 167 -18.97 -2.08 -2.55
N LYS A 168 -19.52 -1.25 -1.64
CA LYS A 168 -20.93 -1.32 -1.22
C LYS A 168 -21.90 -1.16 -2.40
N LYS A 169 -21.64 -0.20 -3.30
CA LYS A 169 -22.45 0.02 -4.51
C LYS A 169 -22.42 -1.20 -5.43
N SER A 170 -21.26 -1.79 -5.65
CA SER A 170 -21.12 -2.99 -6.49
C SER A 170 -21.90 -4.19 -5.94
N THR A 171 -21.91 -4.37 -4.61
CA THR A 171 -22.64 -5.44 -3.93
C THR A 171 -24.15 -5.24 -4.06
N LEU A 172 -24.64 -4.01 -3.90
CA LEU A 172 -26.04 -3.66 -4.13
C LEU A 172 -26.46 -3.95 -5.58
N THR A 173 -25.64 -3.57 -6.56
CA THR A 173 -25.92 -3.84 -7.98
C THR A 173 -25.96 -5.34 -8.30
N LYS A 174 -25.03 -6.14 -7.74
CA LYS A 174 -25.06 -7.60 -7.90
C LYS A 174 -26.34 -8.23 -7.33
N LYS A 175 -26.79 -7.78 -6.16
CA LYS A 175 -28.05 -8.25 -5.54
C LYS A 175 -29.26 -7.93 -6.42
N GLN A 176 -29.35 -6.71 -6.95
CA GLN A 176 -30.42 -6.30 -7.87
C GLN A 176 -30.44 -7.14 -9.15
N ILE A 177 -29.27 -7.46 -9.73
CA ILE A 177 -29.16 -8.32 -10.90
C ILE A 177 -29.65 -9.74 -10.59
N GLN A 178 -29.29 -10.29 -9.43
CA GLN A 178 -29.75 -11.62 -9.01
C GLN A 178 -31.26 -11.65 -8.78
N GLU A 179 -31.84 -10.65 -8.11
CA GLU A 179 -33.29 -10.55 -7.91
C GLU A 179 -34.04 -10.45 -9.25
N ALA A 180 -33.54 -9.66 -10.20
CA ALA A 180 -34.10 -9.59 -11.54
C ALA A 180 -34.02 -10.93 -12.28
N LYS A 181 -32.91 -11.67 -12.15
CA LYS A 181 -32.74 -13.01 -12.72
C LYS A 181 -33.74 -14.01 -12.12
N ILE A 182 -33.89 -14.01 -10.78
CA ILE A 182 -34.85 -14.87 -10.08
C ILE A 182 -36.27 -14.56 -10.52
N LYS A 183 -36.67 -13.28 -10.62
CA LYS A 183 -37.99 -12.88 -11.13
C LYS A 183 -38.25 -13.40 -12.54
N ARG A 184 -37.26 -13.31 -13.44
CA ARG A 184 -37.37 -13.83 -14.81
C ARG A 184 -37.54 -15.35 -14.85
N ILE A 185 -36.78 -16.09 -14.03
CA ILE A 185 -36.88 -17.56 -13.94
C ILE A 185 -38.27 -17.95 -13.42
N ARG A 186 -38.71 -17.36 -12.30
CA ARG A 186 -40.05 -17.62 -11.73
C ARG A 186 -41.18 -17.35 -12.72
N LYS A 187 -41.08 -16.28 -13.52
CA LYS A 187 -42.08 -15.97 -14.56
C LYS A 187 -42.09 -17.03 -15.67
N LYS A 188 -40.91 -17.52 -16.09
CA LYS A 188 -40.80 -18.60 -17.09
C LYS A 188 -41.32 -19.93 -16.55
N ASP A 189 -41.00 -20.27 -15.31
CA ASP A 189 -41.47 -21.52 -14.69
C ASP A 189 -42.99 -21.52 -14.53
N LYS A 190 -43.57 -20.39 -14.10
CA LYS A 190 -45.03 -20.23 -14.03
C LYS A 190 -45.69 -20.42 -15.41
N ALA A 191 -45.15 -19.80 -16.46
CA ALA A 191 -45.68 -19.96 -17.82
C ALA A 191 -45.58 -21.42 -18.30
N LYS A 192 -44.49 -22.13 -17.96
CA LYS A 192 -44.36 -23.56 -18.27
C LYS A 192 -45.37 -24.41 -17.52
N GLN A 193 -45.60 -24.14 -16.23
CA GLN A 193 -46.61 -24.85 -15.44
C GLN A 193 -48.01 -24.65 -16.01
N GLU A 194 -48.36 -23.43 -16.41
CA GLU A 194 -49.66 -23.13 -17.04
C GLU A 194 -49.82 -23.87 -18.38
N LEU A 195 -48.77 -23.96 -19.19
CA LEU A 195 -48.79 -24.73 -20.44
C LEU A 195 -48.95 -26.23 -20.19
N ILE A 196 -48.24 -26.78 -19.20
CA ILE A 196 -48.35 -28.19 -18.82
C ILE A 196 -49.75 -28.50 -18.28
N GLN A 197 -50.34 -27.61 -17.48
CA GLN A 197 -51.71 -27.77 -16.98
C GLN A 197 -52.73 -27.79 -18.12
N LYS A 198 -52.63 -26.85 -19.06
CA LYS A 198 -53.53 -26.83 -20.24
C LYS A 198 -53.39 -28.09 -21.09
N ALA A 199 -52.16 -28.55 -21.33
CA ALA A 199 -51.92 -29.79 -22.07
C ALA A 199 -52.53 -31.02 -21.36
N LEU A 200 -52.39 -31.11 -20.03
CA LEU A 200 -52.99 -32.17 -19.21
C LEU A 200 -54.53 -32.12 -19.23
N GLU A 201 -55.13 -30.94 -19.18
CA GLU A 201 -56.58 -30.77 -19.29
C GLU A 201 -57.10 -31.22 -20.66
N GLU A 202 -56.42 -30.83 -21.74
CA GLU A 202 -56.76 -31.26 -23.10
C GLU A 202 -56.64 -32.78 -23.28
N GLU A 203 -55.58 -33.41 -22.75
CA GLU A 203 -55.43 -34.86 -22.76
C GLU A 203 -56.51 -35.57 -21.94
N LEU A 204 -56.87 -35.04 -20.78
CA LEU A 204 -57.96 -35.59 -19.95
C LEU A 204 -59.31 -35.55 -20.68
N ILE A 205 -59.61 -34.45 -21.38
CA ILE A 205 -60.84 -34.30 -22.15
C ILE A 205 -60.86 -35.33 -23.30
N LYS A 206 -59.75 -35.48 -24.04
CA LYS A 206 -59.63 -36.48 -25.10
C LYS A 206 -59.86 -37.90 -24.58
N LYS A 207 -59.14 -38.31 -23.53
CA LYS A 207 -59.31 -39.65 -22.94
C LYS A 207 -60.73 -39.88 -22.42
N LYS A 208 -61.36 -38.91 -21.77
CA LYS A 208 -62.78 -39.02 -21.35
C LYS A 208 -63.72 -39.20 -22.54
N SER A 209 -63.44 -38.56 -23.67
CA SER A 209 -64.25 -38.70 -24.88
C SER A 209 -64.07 -40.07 -25.56
N GLU A 210 -62.85 -40.61 -25.55
CA GLU A 210 -62.53 -41.95 -26.06
C GLU A 210 -63.21 -43.03 -25.21
N ILE A 211 -63.07 -42.97 -23.88
CA ILE A 211 -63.74 -43.90 -22.96
C ILE A 211 -65.26 -43.89 -23.16
N ARG A 212 -65.87 -42.71 -23.36
CA ARG A 212 -67.32 -42.63 -23.64
C ARG A 212 -67.69 -43.30 -24.96
N LYS A 213 -66.87 -43.17 -26.00
CA LYS A 213 -67.11 -43.83 -27.29
C LYS A 213 -66.98 -45.34 -27.15
N GLU A 214 -65.94 -45.83 -26.49
CA GLU A 214 -65.73 -47.26 -26.22
C GLU A 214 -66.89 -47.86 -25.39
N GLN A 215 -67.35 -47.15 -24.36
CA GLN A 215 -68.52 -47.59 -23.56
C GLN A 215 -69.81 -47.66 -24.39
N ILE A 216 -70.03 -46.72 -25.31
CA ILE A 216 -71.17 -46.76 -26.23
C ILE A 216 -71.05 -47.94 -27.20
N GLU A 217 -69.86 -48.16 -27.76
CA GLU A 217 -69.59 -49.27 -28.67
C GLU A 217 -69.76 -50.65 -27.99
N GLU A 218 -69.29 -50.81 -26.75
CA GLU A 218 -69.49 -52.03 -25.96
C GLU A 218 -70.98 -52.27 -25.63
N LEU A 219 -71.72 -51.23 -25.23
CA LEU A 219 -73.16 -51.32 -24.98
C LEU A 219 -73.96 -51.69 -26.24
N THR A 220 -73.50 -51.29 -27.42
CA THR A 220 -74.11 -51.70 -28.69
C THR A 220 -73.72 -53.10 -29.16
N LYS A 221 -72.57 -53.64 -28.71
CA LYS A 221 -72.15 -55.03 -28.98
C LYS A 221 -72.73 -56.06 -27.99
N SER A 222 -73.24 -55.62 -26.85
CA SER A 222 -73.85 -56.48 -25.81
C SER A 222 -75.38 -56.67 -25.97
N LYS A 223 -75.96 -56.28 -27.11
CA LYS A 223 -77.35 -56.57 -27.51
C LYS A 223 -77.35 -57.58 -28.66
#